data_AF-A0A9E6B1Q9-F1
#
_entry.id   AF-A0A9E6B1Q9-F1
#
_cell.length_a   1.000
_cell.length_b   1.000
_cell.length_c   1.000
_cell.angle_alpha   90.00
_cell.angle_beta   90.00
_cell.angle_gamma   90.00
#
_symmetry.space_group_name_H-M   'P 1'
#
loop_
_entity.id
_entity.type
_entity.pdbx_description
1 polymer ?
#
loop_
_entity_poly.entity_id
_entity_poly.type
_entity_poly.pdbx_seq_one_letter_code
_entity_poly.pdbx_strand_id
1 'polypeptide(L)'
;MESPNSGMRAELRLDSVEEDARYLIDIQSAEHGWQGVAQVAKADGKVEVEFSPEQTAPMPEWVTDWLRSLLRGAWRDQQSSGWPRRITRWRDKVERR
;
A
#
# COMPACT_ATOMS: atom_id res chain seq x y z
N MET A 1 -15.66 -20.54 -12.38
CA MET A 1 -15.12 -19.16 -12.34
C MET A 1 -14.14 -19.17 -11.18
N GLU A 2 -12.89 -19.56 -11.45
CA GLU A 2 -11.86 -19.70 -10.42
C GLU A 2 -11.39 -18.30 -10.01
N SER A 3 -11.75 -17.87 -8.82
CA SER A 3 -11.07 -16.76 -8.16
C SER A 3 -9.62 -17.21 -7.94
N PRO A 4 -8.60 -16.45 -8.38
CA PRO A 4 -7.22 -16.83 -8.08
C PRO A 4 -7.05 -16.92 -6.56
N ASN A 5 -6.75 -18.13 -6.06
CA ASN A 5 -6.59 -18.44 -4.63
C ASN A 5 -5.37 -17.73 -3.97
N SER A 6 -4.70 -16.83 -4.67
CA SER A 6 -3.41 -16.27 -4.25
C SER A 6 -3.20 -14.83 -4.74
N GLY A 7 -3.96 -13.88 -4.20
CA GLY A 7 -3.79 -12.46 -4.49
C GLY A 7 -4.20 -11.55 -3.35
N MET A 8 -3.76 -10.30 -3.43
CA MET A 8 -4.12 -9.25 -2.49
C MET A 8 -4.59 -7.99 -3.21
N ARG A 9 -5.68 -7.43 -2.71
CA ARG A 9 -6.14 -6.09 -3.06
C ARG A 9 -5.55 -5.10 -2.07
N ALA A 10 -4.85 -4.08 -2.57
CA ALA A 10 -4.48 -2.92 -1.78
C ALA A 10 -5.36 -1.72 -2.10
N GLU A 11 -5.81 -1.05 -1.07
CA GLU A 11 -6.46 0.25 -1.13
C GLU A 11 -5.73 1.24 -0.22
N LEU A 12 -5.19 2.29 -0.82
CA LEU A 12 -4.49 3.37 -0.14
C LEU A 12 -5.34 4.63 -0.27
N ARG A 13 -5.70 5.24 0.86
CA ARG A 13 -6.49 6.48 0.90
C ARG A 13 -5.64 7.57 1.52
N LEU A 14 -5.51 8.69 0.81
CA LEU A 14 -4.81 9.85 1.32
C LEU A 14 -5.56 10.41 2.53
N ASP A 15 -4.87 10.50 3.66
CA ASP A 15 -5.39 10.97 4.95
C ASP A 15 -5.06 12.45 5.13
N SER A 16 -3.78 12.80 5.02
CA SER A 16 -3.29 14.17 5.15
C SER A 16 -2.03 14.41 4.31
N VAL A 17 -1.76 15.68 4.03
CA VAL A 17 -0.59 16.15 3.28
C VAL A 17 -0.05 17.39 3.97
N GLU A 18 0.51 17.23 5.16
CA GLU A 18 1.08 18.32 5.95
C GLU A 18 2.58 18.45 5.66
N GLU A 19 3.45 17.95 6.54
CA GLU A 19 4.89 17.84 6.26
C GLU A 19 5.15 16.69 5.27
N ASP A 20 4.53 15.53 5.53
CA ASP A 20 4.58 14.34 4.70
C ASP A 20 3.19 13.92 4.22
N ALA A 21 3.14 13.07 3.20
CA ALA A 21 1.87 12.49 2.74
C ALA A 21 1.56 11.22 3.54
N ARG A 22 0.43 11.22 4.24
CA ARG A 22 -0.04 10.09 5.05
C ARG A 22 -1.16 9.35 4.32
N TYR A 23 -1.05 8.03 4.22
CA TYR A 23 -2.07 7.17 3.62
C TYR A 23 -2.59 6.16 4.64
N LEU A 24 -3.91 5.99 4.70
CA LEU A 24 -4.53 4.83 5.33
C LEU A 24 -4.48 3.65 4.35
N ILE A 25 -4.08 2.49 4.86
CA ILE A 25 -3.91 1.26 4.10
C ILE A 25 -5.01 0.29 4.50
N ASP A 26 -5.68 -0.29 3.51
CA ASP A 26 -6.56 -1.46 3.65
C ASP A 26 -6.13 -2.52 2.62
N ILE A 27 -5.70 -3.67 3.10
CA ILE A 27 -5.33 -4.83 2.29
C ILE A 27 -6.36 -5.93 2.51
N GLN A 28 -6.84 -6.55 1.44
CA GLN A 28 -7.76 -7.68 1.52
C GLN A 28 -7.19 -8.85 0.72
N SER A 29 -7.22 -10.04 1.32
CA SER A 29 -7.01 -11.33 0.65
C SER A 29 -8.28 -12.16 0.75
N ALA A 30 -8.25 -13.41 0.27
CA ALA A 30 -9.38 -14.33 0.43
C ALA A 30 -9.67 -14.69 1.90
N GLU A 31 -8.64 -14.69 2.75
CA GLU A 31 -8.73 -15.25 4.12
C GLU A 31 -8.54 -14.18 5.21
N HIS A 32 -7.77 -13.14 4.92
CA HIS A 32 -7.32 -12.16 5.90
C HIS A 32 -7.41 -10.75 5.33
N GLY A 33 -7.64 -9.77 6.20
CA GLY A 33 -7.57 -8.35 5.89
C GLY A 33 -6.57 -7.67 6.81
N TRP A 34 -5.84 -6.68 6.27
CA TRP A 34 -4.90 -5.88 7.02
C TRP A 34 -5.19 -4.40 6.90
N GLN A 35 -4.89 -3.68 7.96
CA GLN A 35 -5.04 -2.24 8.08
C GLN A 35 -3.78 -1.64 8.64
N GLY A 36 -3.42 -0.47 8.12
CA GLY A 36 -2.19 0.19 8.46
C GLY A 36 -2.15 1.62 7.99
N VAL A 37 -0.98 2.22 8.12
CA VAL A 37 -0.67 3.57 7.69
C VAL A 37 0.64 3.54 6.95
N ALA A 38 0.74 4.33 5.88
CA ALA A 38 2.00 4.66 5.26
C ALA A 38 2.26 6.17 5.35
N GLN A 39 3.52 6.52 5.55
CA GLN A 39 4.01 7.89 5.44
C GLN A 39 5.01 7.96 4.30
N VAL A 40 4.86 8.99 3.47
CA VAL A 40 5.75 9.27 2.35
C VAL A 40 6.40 10.61 2.57
N ALA A 41 7.71 10.58 2.82
CA ALA A 41 8.52 11.77 3.01
C ALA A 41 8.51 12.63 1.74
N LYS A 42 8.12 13.91 1.85
CA LYS A 42 8.07 14.78 0.66
C LYS A 42 9.46 15.06 0.09
N ALA A 43 10.46 15.15 0.96
CA ALA A 43 11.83 15.54 0.60
C ALA A 43 12.53 14.53 -0.31
N ASP A 44 12.41 13.23 -0.03
CA ASP A 44 13.19 12.18 -0.68
C ASP A 44 12.36 10.96 -1.15
N GLY A 45 11.05 10.96 -0.90
CA GLY A 45 10.17 9.84 -1.23
C GLY A 45 10.46 8.57 -0.44
N LYS A 46 11.07 8.68 0.76
CA LYS A 46 11.15 7.56 1.70
C LYS A 46 9.75 7.16 2.12
N VAL A 47 9.49 5.85 2.12
CA VAL A 47 8.19 5.28 2.49
C VAL A 47 8.34 4.42 3.73
N GLU A 48 7.62 4.79 4.77
CA GLU A 48 7.47 4.02 6.01
C GLU A 48 6.06 3.43 6.05
N VAL A 49 5.94 2.17 6.43
CA VAL A 49 4.68 1.42 6.41
C VAL A 49 4.54 0.69 7.74
N GLU A 50 3.43 0.92 8.41
CA GLU A 50 3.11 0.33 9.71
C GLU A 50 1.73 -0.32 9.64
N PHE A 51 1.62 -1.56 10.09
CA PHE A 51 0.34 -2.26 10.20
C PHE A 51 -0.09 -2.32 11.65
N SER A 52 -1.41 -2.37 11.89
CA SER A 52 -1.95 -2.51 13.24
C SER A 52 -1.37 -3.77 13.93
N PRO A 53 -1.04 -3.72 15.22
CA PRO A 53 -0.58 -4.90 15.96
C PRO A 53 -1.68 -5.94 16.19
N GLU A 54 -2.96 -5.57 16.05
CA GLU A 54 -4.11 -6.45 16.30
C GLU A 54 -4.45 -7.38 15.11
N GLN A 55 -3.55 -7.48 14.14
CA GLN A 55 -3.72 -8.28 12.94
C GLN A 55 -3.70 -9.78 13.26
N THR A 56 -4.68 -10.50 12.75
CA THR A 56 -4.83 -11.96 12.98
C THR A 56 -3.73 -12.77 12.28
N ALA A 57 -3.10 -12.21 11.24
CA ALA A 57 -2.02 -12.83 10.49
C ALA A 57 -0.90 -11.81 10.20
N PRO A 58 0.38 -12.24 10.13
CA PRO A 58 1.47 -11.36 9.73
C PRO A 58 1.31 -10.91 8.27
N MET A 59 1.63 -9.65 7.98
CA MET A 59 1.65 -9.14 6.61
C MET A 59 2.82 -9.77 5.82
N PRO A 60 2.59 -10.36 4.64
CA PRO A 60 3.68 -10.87 3.81
C PRO A 60 4.61 -9.75 3.33
N GLU A 61 5.92 -9.98 3.43
CA GLU A 61 6.95 -8.98 3.09
C GLU A 61 6.82 -8.41 1.66
N TRP A 62 6.49 -9.26 0.69
CA TRP A 62 6.34 -8.86 -0.71
C TRP A 62 5.25 -7.79 -0.90
N VAL A 63 4.24 -7.75 -0.03
CA VAL A 63 3.16 -6.76 -0.05
C VAL A 63 3.70 -5.42 0.41
N THR A 64 4.46 -5.41 1.50
CA THR A 64 5.09 -4.18 2.02
C THR A 64 6.01 -3.55 0.98
N ASP A 65 6.82 -4.34 0.28
CA ASP A 65 7.70 -3.83 -0.79
C ASP A 65 6.92 -3.34 -2.01
N TRP A 66 5.83 -4.01 -2.33
CA TRP A 66 4.92 -3.58 -3.37
C TRP A 66 4.26 -2.23 -3.03
N LEU A 67 3.77 -2.06 -1.79
CA LEU A 67 3.19 -0.80 -1.31
C LEU A 67 4.20 0.35 -1.35
N ARG A 68 5.43 0.10 -0.89
CA ARG A 68 6.54 1.07 -1.01
C ARG A 68 6.76 1.50 -2.45
N SER A 69 6.72 0.55 -3.39
CA SER A 69 6.89 0.83 -4.81
C SER A 69 5.73 1.66 -5.38
N LEU A 70 4.49 1.36 -5.01
CA LEU A 70 3.30 2.13 -5.42
C LEU A 70 3.37 3.57 -4.92
N LEU A 71 3.68 3.76 -3.64
CA LEU A 71 3.75 5.09 -3.01
C LEU A 71 4.93 5.92 -3.52
N ARG A 72 6.07 5.27 -3.84
CA ARG A 72 7.16 5.95 -4.57
C ARG A 72 6.78 6.36 -5.98
N GLY A 73 5.92 5.60 -6.65
CA GLY A 73 5.30 6.05 -7.91
C GLY A 73 4.50 7.32 -7.70
N ALA A 74 3.58 7.30 -6.73
CA ALA A 74 2.77 8.46 -6.38
C ALA A 74 3.61 9.70 -6.01
N TRP A 75 4.71 9.53 -5.27
CA TRP A 75 5.64 10.62 -4.93
C TRP A 75 6.35 11.22 -6.15
N ARG A 76 6.67 10.42 -7.16
CA ARG A 76 7.26 10.95 -8.41
C ARG A 76 6.23 11.75 -9.20
N ASP A 77 5.00 11.25 -9.27
CA ASP A 77 3.95 11.83 -10.11
C ASP A 77 3.33 13.09 -9.48
N GLN A 78 3.31 13.20 -8.14
CA GLN A 78 2.62 14.27 -7.40
C GLN A 78 3.08 15.69 -7.75
N GLN A 79 4.32 15.88 -8.23
CA GLN A 79 4.79 17.22 -8.62
C GLN A 79 3.99 17.81 -9.78
N SER A 80 3.41 16.95 -10.62
CA SER A 80 2.64 17.35 -11.80
C SER A 80 1.14 17.42 -11.55
N SER A 81 0.60 16.48 -10.76
CA SER A 81 -0.84 16.25 -10.62
C SER A 81 -1.37 16.35 -9.19
N GLY A 82 -0.49 16.62 -8.22
CA GLY A 82 -0.77 16.49 -6.79
C GLY A 82 -0.82 15.03 -6.33
N TRP A 83 -0.94 14.84 -5.02
CA TRP A 83 -1.01 13.51 -4.40
C TRP A 83 -2.31 12.77 -4.77
N PRO A 84 -2.23 11.51 -5.22
CA PRO A 84 -3.41 10.70 -5.48
C PRO A 84 -4.27 10.53 -4.22
N ARG A 85 -5.54 10.92 -4.30
CA ARG A 85 -6.47 10.76 -3.16
C ARG A 85 -6.74 9.30 -2.81
N ARG A 86 -6.72 8.42 -3.82
CA ARG A 86 -6.96 6.99 -3.66
C ARG A 86 -6.17 6.18 -4.68
N ILE A 87 -5.51 5.12 -4.23
CA ILE A 87 -4.82 4.15 -5.07
C ILE A 87 -5.40 2.78 -4.76
N THR A 88 -5.99 2.13 -5.76
CA THR A 88 -6.51 0.76 -5.61
C THR A 88 -5.85 -0.13 -6.65
N ARG A 89 -5.23 -1.22 -6.21
CA ARG A 89 -4.54 -2.18 -7.07
C ARG A 89 -4.74 -3.60 -6.57
N TRP A 90 -4.85 -4.53 -7.52
CA TRP A 90 -4.79 -5.96 -7.26
C TRP A 90 -3.40 -6.46 -7.64
N ARG A 91 -2.85 -7.38 -6.86
CA ARG A 91 -1.61 -8.08 -7.20
C ARG A 91 -1.65 -9.51 -6.72
N ASP A 92 -1.39 -10.43 -7.64
CA ASP A 92 -1.15 -11.83 -7.32
C ASP A 92 0.28 -12.03 -6.82
N LYS A 93 0.48 -13.01 -5.94
CA LYS A 93 1.83 -13.40 -5.53
C LYS A 93 2.51 -14.02 -6.74
N VAL A 94 3.41 -13.27 -7.38
CA VAL A 94 4.20 -13.81 -8.48
C VAL A 94 5.18 -14.82 -7.87
N GLU A 95 4.88 -16.12 -8.01
CA GLU A 95 5.91 -17.14 -7.85
C GLU A 95 6.95 -16.89 -8.94
N ARG A 96 8.13 -16.39 -8.55
CA ARG A 96 9.28 -16.41 -9.46
C ARG A 96 9.55 -17.88 -9.77
N ARG A 97 9.23 -18.27 -11.01
CA ARG A 97 9.53 -19.57 -11.59
C ARG A 97 11.02 -19.68 -11.91
#